data_AF-A0A9P6U4B9-F1
#
_entry.id   AF-A0A9P6U4B9-F1
#
_cell.length_a   1.000
_cell.length_b   1.000
_cell.length_c   1.000
_cell.angle_alpha   90.00
_cell.angle_beta   90.00
_cell.angle_gamma   90.00
#
_symmetry.space_group_name_H-M   'P 1'
#
loop_
_entity.id
_entity.type
_entity.pdbx_description
1 polymer ?
#
loop_
_entity_poly.entity_id
_entity_poly.type
_entity_poly.pdbx_seq_one_letter_code
_entity_poly.pdbx_strand_id
1 'polypeptide(L)'
;MSQDKDTQKMQELAQELARQFTASMRLQQSSTSGQHSGAIQPANANAAPTSAETDAKIAEMAKQLGSLLNNTAAQPGPSQETPVVTASKAQGDQDPFASVPEPSIFEMSFASTFARVNASVLAYENRELLDMAIDQMPIARFFEEAEAMAKEYPDDSIDDVVIRRLLHWFKNEYFTWVNAPPCVNCQGGTVGIGGVTPTAQESQDGAGVVETYRCTQTCSVITRFPRYGGMSKVLFKTRRGLEEVVDVTRRYTVDYDTVVSKGRRSIREPVLAKV
;
A
#
# COMPACT_ATOMS: atom_id res chain seq x y z
N MET A 1 -38.01 -13.46 -6.27
CA MET A 1 -37.89 -13.96 -4.87
C MET A 1 -36.88 -15.11 -4.70
N SER A 2 -36.51 -15.88 -5.74
CA SER A 2 -35.48 -16.93 -5.60
C SER A 2 -34.05 -16.40 -5.68
N GLN A 3 -33.75 -15.53 -6.66
CA GLN A 3 -32.42 -14.94 -6.83
C GLN A 3 -31.94 -14.17 -5.59
N ASP A 4 -32.82 -13.40 -4.94
CA ASP A 4 -32.47 -12.60 -3.77
C ASP A 4 -32.03 -13.44 -2.56
N LYS A 5 -32.64 -14.63 -2.40
CA LYS A 5 -32.27 -15.60 -1.36
C LYS A 5 -30.92 -16.26 -1.65
N ASP A 6 -30.61 -16.49 -2.93
CA ASP A 6 -29.33 -17.05 -3.35
C ASP A 6 -28.19 -16.05 -3.18
N THR A 7 -28.43 -14.76 -3.42
CA THR A 7 -27.45 -13.69 -3.15
C THR A 7 -27.18 -13.52 -1.65
N GLN A 8 -28.23 -13.59 -0.82
CA GLN A 8 -28.09 -13.47 0.63
C GLN A 8 -27.34 -14.68 1.22
N LYS A 9 -27.66 -15.88 0.74
CA LYS A 9 -26.97 -17.12 1.13
C LYS A 9 -25.50 -17.14 0.69
N MET A 10 -25.20 -16.52 -0.45
CA MET A 10 -23.83 -16.34 -0.94
C MET A 10 -23.03 -15.39 -0.06
N GLN A 11 -23.64 -14.27 0.36
CA GLN A 11 -23.00 -13.31 1.27
C GLN A 11 -22.74 -13.92 2.65
N GLU A 12 -23.69 -14.67 3.20
CA GLU A 12 -23.51 -15.37 4.48
C GLU A 12 -22.39 -16.42 4.41
N LEU A 13 -22.33 -17.21 3.34
CA LEU A 13 -21.29 -18.22 3.16
C LEU A 13 -19.91 -17.58 2.96
N ALA A 14 -19.81 -16.46 2.23
CA ALA A 14 -18.57 -15.73 2.03
C ALA A 14 -18.04 -15.12 3.35
N GLN A 15 -18.94 -14.59 4.19
CA GLN A 15 -18.58 -14.05 5.50
C GLN A 15 -18.10 -15.15 6.48
N GLU A 16 -18.74 -16.33 6.44
CA GLU A 16 -18.33 -17.45 7.27
C GLU A 16 -16.96 -18.01 6.85
N LEU A 17 -16.71 -18.11 5.54
CA LEU A 17 -15.40 -18.51 5.00
C LEU A 17 -14.30 -17.53 5.46
N ALA A 18 -14.56 -16.22 5.40
CA ALA A 18 -13.61 -15.20 5.84
C ALA A 18 -13.30 -15.29 7.34
N ARG A 19 -14.31 -15.58 8.18
CA ARG A 19 -14.11 -15.81 9.62
C ARG A 19 -13.26 -17.03 9.90
N GLN A 20 -13.52 -18.16 9.22
CA GLN A 20 -12.76 -19.39 9.44
C GLN A 20 -11.33 -19.29 8.93
N PHE A 21 -11.11 -18.62 7.80
CA PHE A 21 -9.76 -18.35 7.28
C PHE A 21 -8.95 -17.45 8.21
N THR A 22 -9.58 -16.42 8.79
CA THR A 22 -8.94 -15.53 9.77
C THR A 22 -8.60 -16.29 11.06
N ALA A 23 -9.47 -17.21 11.50
CA ALA A 23 -9.24 -18.04 12.68
C ALA A 23 -8.10 -19.06 12.47
N SER A 24 -8.00 -19.69 11.29
CA SER A 24 -6.92 -20.63 10.97
C SER A 24 -5.56 -19.93 10.85
N MET A 25 -5.52 -18.73 10.27
CA MET A 25 -4.32 -17.88 10.23
C MET A 25 -3.82 -17.51 11.63
N ARG A 26 -4.72 -17.16 12.56
CA ARG A 26 -4.35 -16.88 13.97
C ARG A 26 -3.78 -18.10 14.69
N LEU A 27 -4.31 -19.29 14.42
CA LEU A 27 -3.80 -20.54 15.00
C LEU A 27 -2.40 -20.90 14.44
N GLN A 28 -2.15 -20.69 13.15
CA GLN A 28 -0.82 -20.90 12.55
C GLN A 28 0.24 -19.96 13.12
N GLN A 29 -0.08 -18.68 13.35
CA GLN A 29 0.83 -17.71 13.99
C GLN A 29 1.19 -18.05 15.44
N SER A 30 0.27 -18.67 16.18
CA SER A 30 0.54 -19.15 17.55
C SER A 30 1.48 -20.36 17.59
N SER A 31 1.44 -21.21 16.56
CA SER A 31 2.27 -22.43 16.47
C SER A 31 3.72 -22.14 16.09
N THR A 32 3.99 -21.05 15.37
CA THR A 32 5.35 -20.64 14.96
C THR A 32 6.10 -19.87 16.06
N SER A 33 5.39 -19.28 17.02
CA SER A 33 6.00 -18.55 18.16
C SER A 33 6.35 -19.44 19.37
N GLY A 34 6.04 -20.74 19.32
CA GLY A 34 6.18 -21.66 20.47
C GLY A 34 7.51 -22.41 20.63
N GLN A 35 8.49 -22.24 19.73
CA GLN A 35 9.77 -22.95 19.82
C GLN A 35 10.84 -22.19 20.63
N HIS A 36 10.52 -21.71 21.84
CA HIS A 36 11.50 -21.48 22.90
C HIS A 36 10.81 -21.18 24.24
N SER A 37 10.49 -22.23 25.00
CA SER A 37 10.64 -22.29 26.47
C SER A 37 10.03 -23.59 27.00
N GLY A 38 10.78 -24.26 27.88
CA GLY A 38 10.41 -25.55 28.44
C GLY A 38 9.38 -25.50 29.57
N ALA A 39 8.57 -26.56 29.60
CA ALA A 39 8.00 -27.26 30.76
C ALA A 39 6.81 -26.65 31.54
N ILE A 40 5.65 -27.31 31.39
CA ILE A 40 4.88 -28.13 32.37
C ILE A 40 3.37 -27.94 32.14
N GLN A 41 2.69 -29.04 31.77
CA GLN A 41 1.23 -29.16 31.70
C GLN A 41 0.62 -29.32 33.11
N PRO A 42 -0.68 -29.04 33.28
CA PRO A 42 -1.56 -30.20 33.44
C PRO A 42 -2.85 -30.14 32.63
N ALA A 43 -3.42 -31.34 32.49
CA ALA A 43 -4.53 -31.75 31.66
C ALA A 43 -5.85 -31.01 31.93
N ASN A 44 -6.57 -30.69 30.84
CA ASN A 44 -8.01 -30.82 30.84
C ASN A 44 -8.52 -31.19 29.44
N ALA A 45 -9.29 -32.27 29.37
CA ALA A 45 -9.78 -32.88 28.15
C ALA A 45 -11.06 -32.18 27.67
N ASN A 46 -10.98 -31.53 26.51
CA ASN A 46 -12.07 -31.40 25.56
C ASN A 46 -11.44 -31.36 24.16
N ALA A 47 -11.71 -32.39 23.36
CA ALA A 47 -11.08 -32.62 22.07
C ALA A 47 -11.42 -31.46 21.10
N ALA A 48 -10.43 -30.62 20.82
CA ALA A 48 -10.46 -29.66 19.72
C ALA A 48 -10.27 -30.41 18.39
N PRO A 49 -11.02 -30.05 17.33
CA PRO A 49 -10.89 -30.69 16.02
C PRO A 49 -9.48 -30.46 15.46
N THR A 50 -8.91 -31.49 14.84
CA THR A 50 -7.56 -31.44 14.26
C THR A 50 -7.53 -30.53 13.04
N SER A 51 -6.37 -29.90 12.76
CA SER A 51 -6.19 -28.95 11.66
C SER A 51 -6.65 -29.48 10.29
N ALA A 52 -6.54 -30.80 10.07
CA ALA A 52 -7.00 -31.47 8.86
C ALA A 52 -8.53 -31.45 8.67
N GLU A 53 -9.30 -31.44 9.77
CA GLU A 53 -10.76 -31.40 9.71
C GLU A 53 -11.29 -29.98 9.42
N THR A 54 -10.59 -28.95 9.92
CA THR A 54 -10.87 -27.54 9.58
C THR A 54 -10.52 -27.22 8.13
N ASP A 55 -9.39 -27.73 7.62
CA ASP A 55 -8.99 -27.51 6.22
C ASP A 55 -9.96 -28.20 5.24
N ALA A 56 -10.46 -29.39 5.58
CA ALA A 56 -11.47 -30.09 4.79
C ALA A 56 -12.82 -29.34 4.75
N LYS A 57 -13.23 -28.72 5.86
CA LYS A 57 -14.45 -27.89 5.93
C LYS A 57 -14.33 -26.61 5.10
N ILE A 58 -13.15 -25.98 5.09
CA ILE A 58 -12.87 -24.79 4.26
C ILE A 58 -12.93 -25.15 2.76
N ALA A 59 -12.34 -26.29 2.36
CA ALA A 59 -12.36 -26.74 0.98
C ALA A 59 -13.78 -27.08 0.48
N GLU A 60 -14.61 -27.70 1.31
CA GLU A 60 -16.00 -28.03 0.96
C GLU A 60 -16.87 -26.77 0.82
N MET A 61 -16.71 -25.78 1.69
CA MET A 61 -17.42 -24.49 1.57
C MET A 61 -17.01 -23.71 0.32
N ALA A 62 -15.72 -23.73 -0.06
CA ALA A 62 -15.25 -23.13 -1.30
C ALA A 62 -15.86 -23.80 -2.55
N LYS A 63 -16.03 -25.13 -2.51
CA LYS A 63 -16.65 -25.90 -3.60
C LYS A 63 -18.15 -25.60 -3.73
N GLN A 64 -18.86 -25.44 -2.62
CA GLN A 64 -20.27 -25.04 -2.62
C GLN A 64 -20.46 -23.63 -3.18
N LEU A 65 -19.56 -22.70 -2.88
CA LEU A 65 -19.58 -21.35 -3.45
C LEU A 65 -19.36 -21.37 -4.98
N GLY A 66 -18.40 -22.17 -5.46
CA GLY A 66 -18.17 -22.36 -6.90
C GLY A 66 -19.37 -22.95 -7.65
N SER A 67 -20.11 -23.87 -7.02
CA SER A 67 -21.33 -24.43 -7.61
C SER A 67 -22.46 -23.41 -7.75
N LEU A 68 -22.58 -22.46 -6.82
CA LEU A 68 -23.60 -21.41 -6.87
C LEU A 68 -23.28 -20.37 -7.96
N LEU A 69 -22.00 -20.07 -8.18
CA LEU A 69 -21.55 -19.18 -9.25
C LEU A 69 -21.87 -19.76 -10.64
N ASN A 70 -21.66 -21.07 -10.84
CA ASN A 70 -21.95 -21.73 -12.11
C ASN A 70 -23.45 -21.79 -12.46
N ASN A 71 -24.34 -21.83 -11.46
CA ASN A 71 -25.78 -21.85 -11.68
C ASN A 71 -26.35 -20.50 -12.13
N THR A 72 -25.60 -19.41 -11.97
CA THR A 72 -26.04 -18.06 -12.35
C THR A 72 -25.69 -17.72 -13.82
N ALA A 73 -24.95 -18.59 -14.51
CA ALA A 73 -24.43 -18.36 -15.86
C ALA A 73 -25.22 -19.04 -17.00
N ALA A 74 -26.44 -19.54 -16.76
CA ALA A 74 -27.23 -20.25 -17.77
C ALA A 74 -28.46 -19.47 -18.26
N GLN A 75 -28.26 -18.62 -19.28
CA GLN A 75 -29.29 -18.31 -20.29
C GLN A 75 -28.69 -18.54 -21.69
N PRO A 76 -29.27 -19.41 -22.52
CA PRO A 76 -28.76 -19.73 -23.85
C PRO A 76 -29.32 -18.77 -24.91
N GLY A 77 -28.45 -18.02 -25.58
CA GLY A 77 -28.73 -17.41 -26.89
C GLY A 77 -28.51 -18.44 -28.01
N PRO A 78 -29.25 -18.38 -29.13
CA PRO A 78 -29.24 -19.45 -30.13
C PRO A 78 -27.94 -19.46 -30.94
N SER A 79 -27.29 -20.63 -30.96
CA SER A 79 -26.18 -20.97 -31.86
C SER A 79 -26.64 -20.91 -33.31
N GLN A 80 -25.98 -20.09 -34.12
CA GLN A 80 -26.17 -20.09 -35.56
C GLN A 80 -25.53 -21.34 -36.19
N GLU A 81 -26.35 -22.01 -36.99
CA GLU A 81 -25.94 -23.02 -37.97
C GLU A 81 -24.94 -22.44 -38.96
N THR A 82 -23.94 -23.24 -39.33
CA THR A 82 -23.08 -23.01 -40.49
C THR A 82 -23.89 -23.05 -41.78
N PRO A 83 -23.79 -22.06 -42.68
CA PRO A 83 -24.06 -22.28 -44.08
C PRO A 83 -22.72 -22.40 -44.84
N VAL A 84 -22.50 -23.59 -45.41
CA VAL A 84 -21.58 -23.78 -46.52
C VAL A 84 -22.15 -22.99 -47.70
N VAL A 85 -21.46 -21.92 -48.12
CA VAL A 85 -21.74 -21.25 -49.40
C VAL A 85 -20.43 -21.08 -50.16
N THR A 86 -20.35 -21.91 -51.22
CA THR A 86 -19.67 -21.73 -52.50
C THR A 86 -18.81 -20.48 -52.69
N ALA A 87 -17.56 -20.76 -53.06
CA ALA A 87 -16.56 -19.81 -53.50
C ALA A 87 -17.07 -18.84 -54.58
N SER A 88 -17.09 -17.56 -54.25
CA SER A 88 -17.03 -16.47 -55.22
C SER A 88 -15.80 -15.62 -54.92
N LYS A 89 -14.93 -15.53 -55.93
CA LYS A 89 -13.69 -14.76 -55.96
C LYS A 89 -14.04 -13.28 -56.21
N ALA A 90 -13.68 -12.38 -55.31
CA ALA A 90 -12.95 -11.13 -55.60
C ALA A 90 -13.00 -10.11 -54.44
N GLN A 91 -11.88 -9.40 -54.31
CA GLN A 91 -11.65 -8.08 -53.69
C GLN A 91 -11.41 -7.98 -52.18
N GLY A 92 -10.12 -7.76 -51.87
CA GLY A 92 -9.68 -6.68 -50.98
C GLY A 92 -9.72 -7.01 -49.50
N ASP A 93 -8.64 -7.60 -49.01
CA ASP A 93 -8.29 -7.63 -47.59
C ASP A 93 -7.95 -6.19 -47.16
N GLN A 94 -8.98 -5.41 -46.82
CA GLN A 94 -8.84 -4.14 -46.10
C GLN A 94 -8.91 -4.51 -44.63
N ASP A 95 -7.73 -4.64 -44.03
CA ASP A 95 -7.57 -4.77 -42.59
C ASP A 95 -8.39 -3.64 -41.92
N PRO A 96 -9.43 -3.93 -41.10
CA PRO A 96 -10.32 -2.91 -40.56
C PRO A 96 -9.61 -1.93 -39.61
N PHE A 97 -8.32 -2.17 -39.31
CA PHE A 97 -7.41 -1.29 -38.58
C PHE A 97 -6.47 -0.47 -39.47
N ALA A 98 -6.49 -0.62 -40.81
CA ALA A 98 -5.60 0.09 -41.74
C ALA A 98 -5.84 1.62 -41.81
N SER A 99 -6.89 2.12 -41.16
CA SER A 99 -7.31 3.52 -41.16
C SER A 99 -7.11 4.24 -39.83
N VAL A 100 -6.46 3.63 -38.83
CA VAL A 100 -6.09 4.34 -37.60
C VAL A 100 -5.08 5.43 -37.97
N PRO A 101 -5.40 6.73 -37.79
CA PRO A 101 -4.45 7.81 -38.05
C PRO A 101 -3.20 7.59 -37.20
N GLU A 102 -2.01 7.87 -37.75
CA GLU A 102 -0.80 7.83 -36.94
C GLU A 102 -0.99 8.71 -35.70
N PRO A 103 -0.76 8.18 -34.48
CA PRO A 103 -1.03 8.92 -33.27
C PRO A 103 -0.24 10.23 -33.32
N SER A 104 -0.93 11.32 -33.06
CA SER A 104 -0.28 12.63 -32.97
C SER A 104 0.82 12.59 -31.91
N ILE A 105 1.82 13.47 -32.04
CA ILE A 105 2.89 13.61 -31.03
C ILE A 105 2.30 13.79 -29.62
N PHE A 106 1.14 14.46 -29.52
CA PHE A 106 0.42 14.66 -28.27
C PHE A 106 -0.15 13.33 -27.73
N GLU A 107 -0.82 12.53 -28.56
CA GLU A 107 -1.36 11.22 -28.17
C GLU A 107 -0.25 10.26 -27.73
N MET A 108 0.91 10.28 -28.41
CA MET A 108 2.08 9.48 -28.02
C MET A 108 2.66 9.93 -26.67
N SER A 109 2.72 11.25 -26.43
CA SER A 109 3.17 11.80 -25.15
C SER A 109 2.22 11.45 -24.00
N PHE A 110 0.91 11.47 -24.27
CA PHE A 110 -0.12 11.07 -23.33
C PHE A 110 -0.02 9.57 -23.02
N ALA A 111 0.03 8.72 -24.05
CA ALA A 111 0.15 7.28 -23.88
C ALA A 111 1.41 6.90 -23.09
N SER A 112 2.55 7.54 -23.39
CA SER A 112 3.80 7.33 -22.65
C SER A 112 3.68 7.76 -21.19
N THR A 113 3.03 8.89 -20.92
CA THR A 113 2.80 9.37 -19.54
C THR A 113 1.87 8.45 -18.77
N PHE A 114 0.76 8.03 -19.39
CA PHE A 114 -0.20 7.10 -18.81
C PHE A 114 0.46 5.76 -18.47
N ALA A 115 1.20 5.17 -19.42
CA ALA A 115 1.92 3.92 -19.20
C ALA A 115 2.90 4.03 -18.03
N ARG A 116 3.65 5.12 -17.95
CA ARG A 116 4.59 5.39 -16.84
C ARG A 116 3.89 5.52 -15.49
N VAL A 117 2.81 6.28 -15.41
CA VAL A 117 2.06 6.49 -14.15
C VAL A 117 1.40 5.18 -13.72
N ASN A 118 0.77 4.45 -14.65
CA ASN A 118 0.16 3.16 -14.38
C ASN A 118 1.19 2.16 -13.83
N ALA A 119 2.36 2.05 -14.47
CA ALA A 119 3.44 1.20 -13.99
C ALA A 119 3.92 1.59 -12.58
N SER A 120 3.98 2.89 -12.27
CA SER A 120 4.33 3.35 -10.92
C SER A 120 3.31 2.98 -9.86
N VAL A 121 2.01 2.93 -10.18
CA VAL A 121 0.97 2.53 -9.24
C VAL A 121 1.04 1.04 -8.96
N LEU A 122 1.18 0.22 -10.02
CA LEU A 122 1.30 -1.23 -9.90
C LEU A 122 2.56 -1.65 -9.12
N ALA A 123 3.61 -0.84 -9.11
CA ALA A 123 4.81 -1.10 -8.32
C ALA A 123 4.53 -1.23 -6.81
N TYR A 124 3.46 -0.60 -6.29
CA TYR A 124 3.07 -0.70 -4.88
C TYR A 124 2.43 -2.06 -4.51
N GLU A 125 2.05 -2.88 -5.50
CA GLU A 125 1.53 -4.24 -5.25
C GLU A 125 2.65 -5.27 -4.99
N ASN A 126 3.91 -4.86 -5.06
CA ASN A 126 5.04 -5.74 -4.78
C ASN A 126 5.01 -6.22 -3.32
N ARG A 127 4.89 -7.54 -3.15
CA ARG A 127 4.82 -8.24 -1.86
C ARG A 127 5.93 -7.85 -0.89
N GLU A 128 7.17 -7.76 -1.36
CA GLU A 128 8.30 -7.43 -0.49
C GLU A 128 8.18 -6.02 0.10
N LEU A 129 7.61 -5.08 -0.68
CA LEU A 129 7.38 -3.71 -0.20
C LEU A 129 6.25 -3.67 0.82
N LEU A 130 5.20 -4.45 0.59
CA LEU A 130 4.07 -4.57 1.50
C LEU A 130 4.52 -5.18 2.83
N ASP A 131 5.32 -6.25 2.79
CA ASP A 131 5.86 -6.90 3.98
C ASP A 131 6.75 -5.92 4.77
N MET A 132 7.66 -5.19 4.09
CA MET A 132 8.46 -4.14 4.74
C MET A 132 7.62 -3.00 5.33
N ALA A 133 6.52 -2.64 4.68
CA ALA A 133 5.61 -1.61 5.21
C ALA A 133 4.91 -2.09 6.47
N ILE A 134 4.39 -3.32 6.48
CA ILE A 134 3.73 -3.93 7.63
C ILE A 134 4.70 -4.05 8.82
N ASP A 135 5.93 -4.48 8.57
CA ASP A 135 6.95 -4.64 9.62
C ASP A 135 7.29 -3.33 10.33
N GLN A 136 7.24 -2.21 9.63
CA GLN A 136 7.62 -0.91 10.19
C GLN A 136 6.43 -0.11 10.73
N MET A 137 5.22 -0.42 10.29
CA MET A 137 4.01 0.32 10.62
C MET A 137 3.32 -0.25 11.86
N PRO A 138 3.04 0.58 12.89
CA PRO A 138 2.37 0.11 14.10
C PRO A 138 0.84 0.00 13.89
N ILE A 139 0.42 -0.90 13.00
CA ILE A 139 -0.99 -1.06 12.58
C ILE A 139 -1.90 -1.34 13.78
N ALA A 140 -1.50 -2.26 14.68
CA ALA A 140 -2.27 -2.60 15.86
C ALA A 140 -2.56 -1.36 16.74
N ARG A 141 -1.54 -0.50 16.93
CA ARG A 141 -1.67 0.76 17.67
C ARG A 141 -2.72 1.68 17.02
N PHE A 142 -2.75 1.76 15.68
CA PHE A 142 -3.73 2.59 14.99
C PHE A 142 -5.16 2.12 15.19
N PHE A 143 -5.40 0.82 15.17
CA PHE A 143 -6.73 0.25 15.42
C PHE A 143 -7.17 0.44 16.87
N GLU A 144 -6.29 0.19 17.84
CA GLU A 144 -6.57 0.43 19.27
C GLU A 144 -6.92 1.90 19.55
N GLU A 145 -6.13 2.83 19.00
CA GLU A 145 -6.41 4.26 19.09
C GLU A 145 -7.73 4.65 18.39
N ALA A 146 -8.04 4.02 17.24
CA ALA A 146 -9.26 4.28 16.51
C ALA A 146 -10.51 3.81 17.27
N GLU A 147 -10.47 2.61 17.85
CA GLU A 147 -11.55 2.08 18.68
C GLU A 147 -11.78 2.94 19.94
N ALA A 148 -10.70 3.43 20.55
CA ALA A 148 -10.80 4.33 21.71
C ALA A 148 -11.48 5.66 21.36
N MET A 149 -11.26 6.18 20.15
CA MET A 149 -11.84 7.44 19.66
C MET A 149 -13.24 7.29 19.07
N ALA A 150 -13.74 6.06 18.84
CA ALA A 150 -15.04 5.82 18.22
C ALA A 150 -16.21 6.47 18.99
N LYS A 151 -16.05 6.73 20.30
CA LYS A 151 -17.05 7.42 21.13
C LYS A 151 -17.03 8.95 20.96
N GLU A 152 -15.89 9.51 20.59
CA GLU A 152 -15.67 10.95 20.45
C GLU A 152 -16.06 11.45 19.06
N TYR A 153 -15.93 10.58 18.04
CA TYR A 153 -16.27 10.86 16.64
C TYR A 153 -17.24 9.80 16.10
N PRO A 154 -18.53 9.84 16.51
CA PRO A 154 -19.51 8.81 16.16
C PRO A 154 -19.88 8.76 14.67
N ASP A 155 -19.61 9.84 13.92
CA ASP A 155 -19.87 9.92 12.48
C ASP A 155 -18.71 9.40 11.62
N ASP A 156 -17.52 9.21 12.21
CA ASP A 156 -16.34 8.75 11.48
C ASP A 156 -16.28 7.22 11.45
N SER A 157 -15.94 6.66 10.29
CA SER A 157 -15.64 5.23 10.21
C SER A 157 -14.32 4.92 10.93
N ILE A 158 -14.20 3.70 11.46
CA ILE A 158 -12.94 3.23 12.07
C ILE A 158 -11.78 3.36 11.06
N ASP A 159 -12.04 3.04 9.79
CA ASP A 159 -11.05 3.13 8.71
C ASP A 159 -10.55 4.57 8.51
N ASP A 160 -11.44 5.57 8.56
CA ASP A 160 -11.05 6.99 8.46
C ASP A 160 -10.16 7.42 9.63
N VAL A 161 -10.46 6.93 10.84
CA VAL A 161 -9.63 7.19 12.02
C VAL A 161 -8.26 6.53 11.87
N VAL A 162 -8.20 5.28 11.41
CA VAL A 162 -6.94 4.56 11.14
C VAL A 162 -6.11 5.29 10.09
N ILE A 163 -6.71 5.75 9.01
CA ILE A 163 -6.02 6.53 7.96
C ILE A 163 -5.45 7.83 8.55
N ARG A 164 -6.19 8.54 9.41
CA ARG A 164 -5.67 9.73 10.09
C ARG A 164 -4.50 9.41 11.00
N ARG A 165 -4.54 8.30 11.73
CA ARG A 165 -3.43 7.83 12.57
C ARG A 165 -2.20 7.47 11.75
N LEU A 166 -2.39 6.77 10.63
CA LEU A 166 -1.34 6.48 9.67
C LEU A 166 -0.68 7.77 9.15
N LEU A 167 -1.47 8.73 8.69
CA LEU A 167 -0.95 10.01 8.19
C LEU A 167 -0.20 10.80 9.27
N HIS A 168 -0.73 10.84 10.49
CA HIS A 168 -0.08 11.49 11.62
C HIS A 168 1.26 10.82 11.98
N TRP A 169 1.28 9.50 12.11
CA TRP A 169 2.49 8.72 12.38
C TRP A 169 3.53 8.92 11.27
N PHE A 170 3.11 8.86 10.00
CA PHE A 170 4.01 9.01 8.88
C PHE A 170 4.72 10.37 8.92
N LYS A 171 3.97 11.44 9.22
CA LYS A 171 4.46 12.82 9.28
C LYS A 171 5.34 13.12 10.50
N ASN A 172 4.95 12.63 11.68
CA ASN A 172 5.56 13.08 12.93
C ASN A 172 6.56 12.08 13.52
N GLU A 173 6.46 10.80 13.17
CA GLU A 173 7.26 9.73 13.79
C GLU A 173 8.15 8.99 12.78
N TYR A 174 7.62 8.72 11.58
CA TYR A 174 8.27 7.80 10.66
C TYR A 174 9.25 8.47 9.70
N PHE A 175 8.80 9.52 9.01
CA PHE A 175 9.55 10.13 7.92
C PHE A 175 10.11 11.50 8.35
N THR A 176 11.20 11.92 7.71
CA THR A 176 11.87 13.20 8.02
C THR A 176 11.99 14.03 6.76
N TRP A 177 11.43 15.23 6.81
CA TRP A 177 11.49 16.21 5.74
C TRP A 177 12.79 16.98 5.84
N VAL A 178 13.60 16.92 4.79
CA VAL A 178 14.93 17.50 4.75
C VAL A 178 14.96 18.55 3.65
N ASN A 179 15.12 19.82 4.00
CA ASN A 179 15.35 20.88 3.01
C ASN A 179 16.82 20.93 2.56
N ALA A 180 17.73 20.75 3.52
CA ALA A 180 19.16 20.59 3.30
C ALA A 180 19.68 19.56 4.30
N PRO A 181 20.34 18.48 3.85
CA PRO A 181 20.86 17.46 4.74
C PRO A 181 21.97 18.04 5.63
N PRO A 182 22.06 17.63 6.90
CA PRO A 182 23.17 18.02 7.75
C PRO A 182 24.48 17.47 7.18
N CYS A 183 25.59 18.14 7.50
CA CYS A 183 26.90 17.73 7.03
C CYS A 183 27.25 16.33 7.54
N VAL A 184 27.66 15.43 6.63
CA VAL A 184 28.08 14.05 6.98
C VAL A 184 29.21 13.98 8.01
N ASN A 185 30.08 15.00 8.07
CA ASN A 185 31.23 14.99 8.98
C ASN A 185 30.95 15.66 10.33
N CYS A 186 30.37 16.86 10.33
CA CYS A 186 30.19 17.66 11.56
C CYS A 186 28.74 17.85 12.00
N GLN A 187 27.77 17.30 11.25
CA GLN A 187 26.32 17.49 11.45
C GLN A 187 25.85 18.96 11.42
N GLY A 188 26.73 19.89 11.02
CA GLY A 188 26.39 21.30 10.86
C GLY A 188 25.52 21.58 9.63
N GLY A 189 25.10 22.84 9.52
CA GLY A 189 24.32 23.32 8.37
C GLY A 189 25.06 23.17 7.03
N THR A 190 24.29 23.01 5.97
CA THR A 190 24.80 22.91 4.60
C THR A 190 24.02 23.82 3.66
N VAL A 191 24.64 24.16 2.52
CA VAL A 191 24.02 24.94 1.45
C VAL A 191 24.09 24.16 0.14
N GLY A 192 22.99 24.13 -0.61
CA GLY A 192 22.92 23.45 -1.90
C GLY A 192 23.87 24.09 -2.92
N ILE A 193 24.64 23.25 -3.63
CA ILE A 193 25.61 23.68 -4.65
C ILE A 193 25.31 23.10 -6.04
N GLY A 194 24.17 22.39 -6.20
CA GLY A 194 23.69 21.87 -7.48
C GLY A 194 23.51 20.34 -7.50
N GLY A 195 23.09 19.83 -8.66
CA GLY A 195 22.91 18.40 -8.92
C GLY A 195 24.12 17.79 -9.64
N VAL A 196 24.42 16.54 -9.33
CA VAL A 196 25.46 15.74 -9.99
C VAL A 196 24.89 14.38 -10.42
N THR A 197 25.58 13.72 -11.35
CA THR A 197 25.24 12.37 -11.78
C THR A 197 25.34 11.39 -10.61
N PRO A 198 24.39 10.44 -10.47
CA PRO A 198 24.49 9.39 -9.49
C PRO A 198 25.71 8.49 -9.73
N THR A 199 26.29 7.98 -8.66
CA THR A 199 27.29 6.91 -8.69
C THR A 199 26.66 5.61 -9.16
N ALA A 200 27.47 4.61 -9.54
CA ALA A 200 26.95 3.31 -9.95
C ALA A 200 26.04 2.66 -8.90
N GLN A 201 26.39 2.78 -7.62
CA GLN A 201 25.58 2.28 -6.51
C GLN A 201 24.27 3.07 -6.37
N GLU A 202 24.34 4.40 -6.35
CA GLU A 202 23.15 5.25 -6.25
C GLU A 202 22.18 5.02 -7.42
N SER A 203 22.69 4.81 -8.65
CA SER A 203 21.89 4.46 -9.82
C SER A 203 21.23 3.08 -9.70
N GLN A 204 21.95 2.08 -9.20
CA GLN A 204 21.39 0.75 -8.92
C GLN A 204 20.27 0.81 -7.88
N ASP A 205 20.42 1.71 -6.91
CA ASP A 205 19.42 2.01 -5.88
C ASP A 205 18.26 2.89 -6.40
N GLY A 206 18.30 3.31 -7.67
CA GLY A 206 17.21 4.03 -8.35
C GLY A 206 17.28 5.56 -8.25
N ALA A 207 18.44 6.11 -7.90
CA ALA A 207 18.64 7.55 -7.92
C ALA A 207 18.72 8.06 -9.36
N GLY A 208 17.86 9.02 -9.71
CA GLY A 208 17.92 9.68 -11.03
C GLY A 208 18.86 10.89 -11.04
N VAL A 209 18.90 11.63 -9.92
CA VAL A 209 19.72 12.82 -9.72
C VAL A 209 20.25 12.81 -8.29
N VAL A 210 21.47 13.31 -8.06
CA VAL A 210 22.00 13.50 -6.72
C VAL A 210 22.21 14.97 -6.45
N GLU A 211 21.54 15.50 -5.43
CA GLU A 211 21.80 16.86 -4.97
C GLU A 211 23.04 16.90 -4.10
N THR A 212 23.81 17.98 -4.20
CA THR A 212 25.04 18.17 -3.44
C THR A 212 24.96 19.42 -2.59
N TYR A 213 25.47 19.29 -1.36
CA TYR A 213 25.38 20.32 -0.34
C TYR A 213 26.74 20.53 0.31
N ARG A 214 27.22 21.77 0.34
CA ARG A 214 28.50 22.12 0.97
C ARG A 214 28.28 22.55 2.43
N CYS A 215 29.09 22.00 3.32
CA CYS A 215 29.19 22.42 4.72
C CYS A 215 29.47 23.92 4.85
N THR A 216 28.66 24.65 5.64
CA THR A 216 28.89 26.08 5.90
C THR A 216 29.93 26.33 6.98
N GLN A 217 30.32 25.28 7.71
CA GLN A 217 31.35 25.32 8.74
C GLN A 217 32.75 25.07 8.14
N THR A 218 33.78 25.07 8.98
CA THR A 218 35.20 24.88 8.58
C THR A 218 35.47 23.57 7.83
N CYS A 219 34.57 22.61 7.90
CA CYS A 219 34.77 21.29 7.34
C CYS A 219 34.77 21.27 5.80
N SER A 220 34.03 22.17 5.14
CA SER A 220 33.90 22.27 3.68
C SER A 220 33.54 20.96 2.94
N VAL A 221 33.14 19.91 3.67
CA VAL A 221 32.75 18.60 3.13
C VAL A 221 31.47 18.72 2.30
N ILE A 222 31.40 17.97 1.21
CA ILE A 222 30.23 17.87 0.36
C ILE A 222 29.39 16.66 0.81
N THR A 223 28.14 16.93 1.16
CA THR A 223 27.12 15.92 1.46
C THR A 223 26.30 15.66 0.20
N ARG A 224 26.01 14.39 -0.08
CA ARG A 224 25.20 13.94 -1.21
C ARG A 224 23.80 13.57 -0.73
N PHE A 225 22.78 13.94 -1.52
CA PHE A 225 21.40 13.58 -1.28
C PHE A 225 20.78 13.01 -2.57
N PRO A 226 20.84 11.68 -2.75
CA PRO A 226 20.28 11.03 -3.94
C PRO A 226 18.74 11.09 -3.96
N ARG A 227 18.17 11.44 -5.12
CA ARG A 227 16.73 11.43 -5.37
C ARG A 227 16.32 10.09 -5.98
N TYR A 228 15.87 9.17 -5.12
CA TYR A 228 15.37 7.86 -5.50
C TYR A 228 14.01 7.99 -6.17
N GLY A 229 13.97 7.87 -7.50
CA GLY A 229 12.74 7.87 -8.28
C GLY A 229 12.23 6.44 -8.41
N GLY A 230 11.13 6.09 -7.74
CA GLY A 230 10.45 4.81 -7.95
C GLY A 230 11.04 3.59 -7.23
N MET A 231 12.07 3.74 -6.39
CA MET A 231 12.57 2.65 -5.54
C MET A 231 12.25 2.89 -4.06
N SER A 232 11.13 2.33 -3.64
CA SER A 232 10.57 2.38 -2.28
C SER A 232 11.48 1.74 -1.21
N LYS A 233 12.24 0.68 -1.54
CA LYS A 233 13.11 -0.03 -0.57
C LYS A 233 14.12 0.88 0.13
N VAL A 234 14.70 1.82 -0.61
CA VAL A 234 15.69 2.74 -0.04
C VAL A 234 15.00 3.78 0.84
N LEU A 235 13.79 4.21 0.49
CA LEU A 235 12.99 5.13 1.30
C LEU A 235 12.60 4.53 2.66
N PHE A 236 12.31 3.22 2.72
CA PHE A 236 12.11 2.51 3.99
C PHE A 236 13.35 2.56 4.91
N LYS A 237 14.56 2.66 4.34
CA LYS A 237 15.82 2.75 5.10
C LYS A 237 16.20 4.19 5.44
N THR A 238 16.14 5.09 4.46
CA THR A 238 16.58 6.49 4.65
C THR A 238 15.59 7.29 5.47
N ARG A 239 14.29 6.99 5.31
CA ARG A 239 13.15 7.69 5.94
C ARG A 239 13.24 9.21 5.77
N ARG A 240 13.80 9.65 4.64
CA ARG A 240 14.09 11.06 4.37
C ARG A 240 13.70 11.39 2.95
N GLY A 241 13.16 12.60 2.78
CA GLY A 241 12.78 13.13 1.48
C GLY A 241 12.87 14.65 1.46
N LEU A 242 12.94 15.19 0.25
CA LEU A 242 12.85 16.63 -0.01
C LEU A 242 11.39 17.02 -0.19
N GLU A 243 11.10 18.28 0.12
CA GLU A 243 9.81 18.95 -0.08
C GLU A 243 8.73 18.55 0.94
N GLU A 244 8.29 19.54 1.71
CA GLU A 244 7.01 19.51 2.43
C GLU A 244 5.91 19.40 1.35
N VAL A 245 5.56 18.17 0.97
CA VAL A 245 4.36 17.90 0.17
C VAL A 245 3.26 18.75 0.79
N VAL A 246 2.68 19.67 0.00
CA VAL A 246 1.55 20.50 0.41
C VAL A 246 0.60 19.60 1.17
N ASP A 247 0.53 19.85 2.47
CA ASP A 247 0.15 18.88 3.47
C ASP A 247 -1.16 18.18 3.07
N VAL A 248 -1.10 16.97 2.50
CA VAL A 248 -2.31 16.19 2.16
C VAL A 248 -3.09 15.93 3.45
N THR A 249 -2.34 15.87 4.55
CA THR A 249 -2.74 15.91 5.96
C THR A 249 -3.62 17.12 6.33
N ARG A 250 -3.54 18.27 5.64
CA ARG A 250 -4.40 19.46 5.89
C ARG A 250 -5.89 19.16 5.85
N ARG A 251 -6.32 18.18 5.05
CA ARG A 251 -7.73 17.76 4.96
C ARG A 251 -8.14 16.78 6.05
N TYR A 252 -7.17 16.15 6.71
CA TYR A 252 -7.36 15.00 7.60
C TYR A 252 -6.89 15.26 9.03
N THR A 253 -6.18 16.37 9.30
CA THR A 253 -5.88 16.84 10.65
C THR A 253 -6.97 17.81 11.12
N VAL A 254 -7.84 17.34 12.02
CA VAL A 254 -8.95 18.10 12.62
C VAL A 254 -8.49 19.41 13.29
N ASP A 255 -7.22 19.48 13.73
CA ASP A 255 -6.69 20.59 14.51
C ASP A 255 -5.43 21.24 13.89
N TYR A 256 -5.41 21.36 12.55
CA TYR A 256 -4.26 21.83 11.76
C TYR A 256 -3.71 23.19 12.23
N ASP A 257 -4.58 24.16 12.50
CA ASP A 257 -4.16 25.52 12.89
C ASP A 257 -3.49 25.55 14.28
N THR A 258 -3.87 24.64 15.18
CA THR A 258 -3.34 24.52 16.55
C THR A 258 -2.00 23.79 16.57
N VAL A 259 -1.78 22.86 15.64
CA VAL A 259 -0.50 22.17 15.42
C VAL A 259 0.51 23.09 14.71
N VAL A 260 0.08 23.86 13.70
CA VAL A 260 0.96 24.76 12.93
C VAL A 260 1.32 26.03 13.70
N SER A 261 0.42 26.54 14.55
CA SER A 261 0.73 27.68 15.43
C SER A 261 1.82 27.37 16.47
N LYS A 262 2.00 26.10 16.84
CA LYS A 262 3.12 25.61 17.65
C LYS A 262 4.39 25.30 16.83
N GLY A 263 4.27 25.02 15.53
CA GLY A 263 5.39 24.57 14.68
C GLY A 263 6.15 25.65 13.90
N ARG A 264 5.73 26.92 13.92
CA ARG A 264 6.37 27.98 13.10
C ARG A 264 7.47 28.79 13.80
N ARG A 265 7.81 28.49 15.04
CA ARG A 265 8.95 29.11 15.74
C ARG A 265 9.74 28.02 16.47
N SER A 266 11.05 28.04 16.31
CA SER A 266 11.99 27.37 17.21
C SER A 266 11.69 27.85 18.63
N ILE A 267 10.96 27.05 19.40
CA ILE A 267 10.67 27.33 20.80
C ILE A 267 11.41 26.26 21.61
N ARG A 268 12.39 26.72 22.40
CA ARG A 268 13.00 25.93 23.46
C ARG A 268 11.90 25.57 24.47
N GLU A 269 11.79 24.27 24.81
CA GLU A 269 10.98 23.79 25.94
C GLU A 269 11.26 24.64 27.19
N PRO A 270 10.21 25.04 27.91
CA PRO A 270 9.55 24.09 28.79
C PRO A 270 8.02 24.22 28.83
N VAL A 271 7.41 23.26 29.52
CA VAL A 271 5.99 23.16 29.92
C VAL A 271 5.15 22.26 29.02
N LEU A 272 5.38 20.95 29.18
CA LEU A 272 4.30 19.96 29.17
C LEU A 272 4.32 19.22 30.51
N ALA A 273 3.67 19.83 31.50
CA ALA A 273 3.09 19.12 32.64
C ALA A 273 1.64 19.61 32.74
N LYS A 274 0.70 18.65 32.64
CA LYS A 274 -0.78 18.82 32.57
C LYS A 274 -1.23 19.23 31.16
N VAL A 275 -2.16 18.56 30.49
CA VAL A 275 -3.31 17.71 30.86
C VAL A 275 -3.43 16.62 29.80
#